data_AF-A0A3E4N7G1-F1
#
_entry.id   AF-A0A3E4N7G1-F1
#
_cell.length_a   1.000
_cell.length_b   1.000
_cell.length_c   1.000
_cell.angle_alpha   90.00
_cell.angle_beta   90.00
_cell.angle_gamma   90.00
#
_symmetry.space_group_name_H-M   'P 1'
#
loop_
_entity.id
_entity.type
_entity.pdbx_description
1 polymer ?
#
loop_
_entity_poly.entity_id
_entity_poly.type
_entity_poly.pdbx_seq_one_letter_code
_entity_poly.pdbx_strand_id
1 'polypeptide(L)'
;MVIELQAFSGSQKLASVAFPASLKEIGGHAFEDCVALTEVDLSKTALQEISSDAFRETGLKKVTLPASLKKIGLQAFLGTHLEEVVFSAELQEIDDEAFRGVVELTSVTLSNNM
;
A
#
# COMPACT_ATOMS: atom_id res chain seq x y z
N MET A 1 -3.90 -10.42 12.27
CA MET A 1 -5.14 -9.98 11.62
C MET A 1 -4.86 -9.81 10.14
N VAL A 2 -5.80 -10.19 9.29
CA VAL A 2 -5.73 -10.01 7.83
C VAL A 2 -6.92 -9.16 7.41
N ILE A 3 -6.72 -8.25 6.46
CA ILE A 3 -7.81 -7.63 5.73
C ILE A 3 -7.97 -8.45 4.46
N GLU A 4 -9.08 -9.17 4.35
CA GLU A 4 -9.30 -10.14 3.27
C GLU A 4 -9.56 -9.47 1.91
N LEU A 5 -9.54 -10.30 0.86
CA LEU A 5 -9.85 -9.93 -0.53
C LEU A 5 -11.08 -9.00 -0.62
N GLN A 6 -10.91 -7.85 -1.27
CA GLN A 6 -11.97 -6.87 -1.57
C GLN A 6 -12.74 -6.30 -0.36
N ALA A 7 -12.25 -6.45 0.88
CA ALA A 7 -13.00 -6.09 2.08
C ALA A 7 -13.59 -4.66 2.09
N PHE A 8 -12.92 -3.69 1.48
CA PHE A 8 -13.36 -2.30 1.36
C PHE A 8 -13.35 -1.78 -0.09
N SER A 9 -13.22 -2.65 -1.09
CA SER A 9 -13.17 -2.25 -2.51
C SER A 9 -14.36 -1.37 -2.90
N GLY A 10 -14.09 -0.31 -3.66
CA GLY A 10 -15.08 0.64 -4.16
C GLY A 10 -15.69 1.56 -3.10
N SER A 11 -15.15 1.61 -1.88
CA SER A 11 -15.64 2.47 -0.80
C SER A 11 -15.34 3.95 -1.06
N GLN A 12 -16.09 4.58 -1.98
CA GLN A 12 -15.87 5.94 -2.50
C GLN A 12 -15.85 7.06 -1.43
N LYS A 13 -16.34 6.79 -0.22
CA LYS A 13 -16.39 7.75 0.89
C LYS A 13 -15.41 7.42 2.03
N LEU A 14 -14.67 6.32 1.94
CA LEU A 14 -13.72 5.93 2.97
C LEU A 14 -12.51 6.87 2.92
N ALA A 15 -12.44 7.79 3.87
CA ALA A 15 -11.39 8.82 3.92
C ALA A 15 -10.21 8.46 4.85
N SER A 16 -10.43 7.56 5.82
CA SER A 16 -9.43 7.19 6.82
C SER A 16 -9.66 5.79 7.34
N VAL A 17 -8.58 5.07 7.66
CA VAL A 17 -8.61 3.74 8.27
C VAL A 17 -7.65 3.71 9.46
N ALA A 18 -8.12 3.21 10.60
CA ALA A 18 -7.27 2.94 11.74
C ALA A 18 -6.84 1.47 11.72
N PHE A 19 -5.55 1.21 11.52
CA PHE A 19 -5.02 -0.15 11.47
C PHE A 19 -4.55 -0.61 12.86
N PRO A 20 -4.91 -1.82 13.30
CA PRO A 20 -4.40 -2.36 14.55
C PRO A 20 -2.95 -2.86 14.37
N ALA A 21 -2.17 -2.81 15.45
CA ALA A 21 -0.77 -3.25 15.45
C ALA A 21 -0.58 -4.72 15.01
N SER A 22 -1.63 -5.55 15.15
CA SER A 22 -1.63 -6.97 14.79
C SER A 22 -1.96 -7.25 13.32
N LEU A 23 -2.19 -6.22 12.49
CA LEU A 23 -2.36 -6.39 11.05
C LEU A 23 -1.08 -7.02 10.45
N LYS A 24 -1.27 -8.10 9.69
CA LYS A 24 -0.19 -8.90 9.07
C LYS A 24 -0.21 -8.85 7.56
N GLU A 25 -1.40 -8.70 6.97
CA GLU A 25 -1.57 -8.74 5.52
C GLU A 25 -2.75 -7.86 5.11
N ILE A 26 -2.59 -7.18 3.97
CA ILE A 26 -3.66 -6.52 3.24
C ILE A 26 -3.86 -7.33 1.95
N GLY A 27 -4.98 -8.04 1.88
CA GLY A 27 -5.31 -8.93 0.78
C GLY A 27 -5.60 -8.18 -0.52
N GLY A 28 -5.73 -8.97 -1.59
CA GLY A 28 -5.88 -8.41 -2.93
C GLY A 28 -7.10 -7.50 -3.05
N HIS A 29 -6.99 -6.42 -3.83
CA HIS A 29 -8.07 -5.45 -4.07
C HIS A 29 -8.71 -4.85 -2.79
N ALA A 30 -8.10 -5.00 -1.60
CA ALA A 30 -8.78 -4.71 -0.32
C ALA A 30 -9.30 -3.28 -0.22
N PHE A 31 -8.60 -2.30 -0.80
CA PHE A 31 -8.96 -0.89 -0.87
C PHE A 31 -9.01 -0.37 -2.32
N GLU A 32 -9.14 -1.25 -3.32
CA GLU A 32 -9.24 -0.82 -4.72
C GLU A 32 -10.36 0.22 -4.89
N ASP A 33 -10.14 1.23 -5.74
CA ASP A 33 -11.08 2.31 -6.06
C ASP A 33 -11.55 3.13 -4.83
N CYS A 34 -10.84 3.10 -3.70
CA CYS A 34 -11.13 3.97 -2.54
C CYS A 34 -10.60 5.39 -2.78
N VAL A 35 -11.24 6.13 -3.69
CA VAL A 35 -10.78 7.44 -4.17
C VAL A 35 -10.71 8.54 -3.10
N ALA A 36 -11.46 8.41 -2.00
CA ALA A 36 -11.43 9.35 -0.88
C ALA A 36 -10.30 9.07 0.12
N LEU A 37 -9.63 7.91 0.04
CA LEU A 37 -8.55 7.53 0.94
C LEU A 37 -7.24 8.16 0.44
N THR A 38 -6.83 9.27 1.06
CA THR A 38 -5.68 10.05 0.59
C THR A 38 -4.39 9.79 1.37
N GLU A 39 -4.52 9.28 2.60
CA GLU A 39 -3.38 8.98 3.47
C GLU A 39 -3.58 7.66 4.21
N VAL A 40 -2.52 6.85 4.28
CA VAL A 40 -2.48 5.59 5.04
C VAL A 40 -1.21 5.52 5.87
N ASP A 41 -1.38 5.33 7.18
CA ASP A 41 -0.28 5.08 8.12
C ASP A 41 -0.30 3.61 8.58
N LEU A 42 0.68 2.85 8.09
CA LEU A 42 0.89 1.44 8.45
C LEU A 42 2.11 1.27 9.37
N SER A 43 2.78 2.36 9.77
CA SER A 43 4.06 2.33 10.50
C SER A 43 4.04 1.53 11.80
N LYS A 44 2.88 1.50 12.47
CA LYS A 44 2.67 0.81 13.75
C LYS A 44 2.10 -0.60 13.60
N THR A 45 1.94 -1.07 12.38
CA THR A 45 1.44 -2.43 12.11
C THR A 45 2.60 -3.41 12.04
N ALA A 46 2.29 -4.70 12.15
CA ALA A 46 3.24 -5.78 11.92
C ALA A 46 3.11 -6.37 10.49
N LEU A 47 2.61 -5.54 9.56
CA LEU A 47 2.30 -5.91 8.17
C LEU A 47 3.53 -6.47 7.47
N GLN A 48 3.35 -7.60 6.81
CA GLN A 48 4.39 -8.30 6.06
C GLN A 48 4.17 -8.19 4.56
N GLU A 49 2.91 -8.09 4.12
CA GLU A 49 2.55 -8.12 2.71
C GLU A 49 1.40 -7.15 2.40
N ILE A 50 1.55 -6.46 1.26
CA ILE A 50 0.48 -5.77 0.55
C ILE A 50 0.28 -6.55 -0.75
N SER A 51 -0.83 -7.28 -0.86
CA SER A 51 -1.09 -8.15 -2.00
C SER A 51 -1.54 -7.38 -3.25
N SER A 52 -1.78 -8.12 -4.35
CA SER A 52 -2.09 -7.54 -5.66
C SER A 52 -3.26 -6.57 -5.63
N ASP A 53 -3.12 -5.44 -6.32
CA ASP A 53 -4.17 -4.43 -6.49
C ASP A 53 -4.72 -3.82 -5.18
N ALA A 54 -4.08 -4.06 -4.03
CA ALA A 54 -4.62 -3.72 -2.71
C ALA A 54 -5.04 -2.25 -2.56
N PHE A 55 -4.30 -1.32 -3.18
CA PHE A 55 -4.59 0.11 -3.21
C PHE A 55 -4.70 0.68 -4.64
N ARG A 56 -5.03 -0.19 -5.61
CA ARG A 56 -5.22 0.20 -7.00
C ARG A 56 -6.28 1.30 -7.14
N GLU A 57 -5.98 2.34 -7.93
CA GLU A 57 -6.87 3.47 -8.24
C GLU A 57 -7.42 4.18 -6.98
N THR A 58 -6.62 4.23 -5.91
CA THR A 58 -6.95 5.01 -4.70
C THR A 58 -6.49 6.46 -4.82
N GLY A 59 -7.09 7.35 -4.02
CA GLY A 59 -6.68 8.75 -3.92
C GLY A 59 -5.37 8.97 -3.15
N LEU A 60 -4.59 7.91 -2.87
CA LEU A 60 -3.44 7.95 -1.98
C LEU A 60 -2.38 8.90 -2.51
N LYS A 61 -2.03 9.88 -1.67
CA LYS A 61 -0.90 10.80 -1.86
C LYS A 61 0.26 10.48 -0.94
N LYS A 62 -0.03 9.83 0.19
CA LYS A 62 0.95 9.45 1.19
C LYS A 62 0.64 8.07 1.75
N VAL A 63 1.68 7.24 1.78
CA VAL A 63 1.67 5.97 2.50
C VAL A 63 2.91 5.88 3.37
N THR A 64 2.72 5.57 4.66
CA THR A 64 3.83 5.28 5.57
C THR A 64 3.90 3.78 5.81
N LEU A 65 4.90 3.12 5.23
CA LEU A 65 5.07 1.67 5.30
C LEU A 65 5.72 1.26 6.64
N PRO A 66 5.39 0.07 7.19
CA PRO A 66 6.06 -0.46 8.37
C PRO A 66 7.42 -1.03 8.02
N ALA A 67 8.35 -1.00 8.99
CA ALA A 67 9.68 -1.59 8.86
C ALA A 67 9.66 -3.12 8.68
N SER A 68 8.52 -3.77 8.90
CA SER A 68 8.36 -5.21 8.78
C SER A 68 7.83 -5.67 7.43
N LEU A 69 7.54 -4.74 6.51
CA LEU A 69 7.01 -5.05 5.18
C LEU A 69 8.06 -5.75 4.34
N LYS A 70 7.68 -6.87 3.73
CA LYS A 70 8.55 -7.74 2.92
C LYS A 70 8.18 -7.78 1.45
N LYS A 71 6.89 -7.69 1.13
CA LYS A 71 6.39 -7.82 -0.24
C LYS A 71 5.33 -6.76 -0.59
N ILE A 72 5.46 -6.23 -1.81
CA ILE A 72 4.46 -5.40 -2.49
C ILE A 72 4.06 -6.13 -3.77
N GLY A 73 2.78 -6.51 -3.88
CA GLY A 73 2.24 -7.33 -4.95
C GLY A 73 1.96 -6.59 -6.26
N LEU A 74 1.61 -7.37 -7.28
CA LEU A 74 1.27 -6.93 -8.64
C LEU A 74 0.30 -5.75 -8.58
N GLN A 75 0.64 -4.63 -9.22
CA GLN A 75 -0.25 -3.47 -9.34
C GLN A 75 -0.76 -2.87 -8.01
N ALA A 76 -0.13 -3.19 -6.86
CA ALA A 76 -0.63 -2.82 -5.53
C ALA A 76 -0.94 -1.33 -5.35
N PHE A 77 -0.18 -0.44 -5.99
CA PHE A 77 -0.37 1.01 -5.98
C PHE A 77 -0.57 1.59 -7.39
N LEU A 78 -1.04 0.79 -8.35
CA LEU A 78 -1.31 1.24 -9.71
C LEU A 78 -2.35 2.38 -9.71
N GLY A 79 -2.05 3.47 -10.43
CA GLY A 79 -2.96 4.61 -10.55
C GLY A 79 -3.13 5.46 -9.29
N THR A 80 -2.27 5.29 -8.28
CA THR A 80 -2.24 6.18 -7.10
C THR A 80 -1.49 7.50 -7.39
N HIS A 81 -1.63 8.46 -6.49
CA HIS A 81 -1.02 9.80 -6.59
C HIS A 81 0.12 10.01 -5.59
N LEU A 82 0.86 8.94 -5.25
CA LEU A 82 1.93 9.00 -4.25
C LEU A 82 3.05 9.93 -4.69
N GLU A 83 3.41 10.89 -3.85
CA GLU A 83 4.50 11.85 -4.14
C GLU A 83 5.88 11.32 -3.70
N GLU A 84 5.90 10.56 -2.59
CA GLU A 84 7.09 9.97 -1.98
C GLU A 84 6.76 8.59 -1.40
N VAL A 85 7.69 7.64 -1.57
CA VAL A 85 7.65 6.33 -0.91
C VAL A 85 9.01 6.01 -0.31
N VAL A 86 9.02 5.75 0.99
CA VAL A 86 10.19 5.24 1.72
C VAL A 86 9.98 3.74 1.95
N PHE A 87 10.84 2.93 1.32
CA PHE A 87 10.75 1.49 1.42
C PHE A 87 11.38 0.95 2.70
N SER A 88 10.81 -0.13 3.21
CA SER A 88 11.29 -0.86 4.40
C SER A 88 12.66 -1.48 4.14
N ALA A 89 13.54 -1.46 5.15
CA ALA A 89 14.83 -2.16 5.13
C ALA A 89 14.72 -3.69 4.98
N GLU A 90 13.55 -4.25 5.31
CA GLU A 90 13.24 -5.67 5.18
C GLU A 90 12.48 -6.00 3.89
N LEU A 91 12.25 -5.02 3.00
CA LEU A 91 11.56 -5.27 1.74
C LEU A 91 12.42 -6.16 0.83
N GLN A 92 11.82 -7.24 0.34
CA GLN A 92 12.47 -8.27 -0.47
C GLN A 92 11.94 -8.28 -1.90
N GLU A 93 10.68 -7.89 -2.11
CA GLU A 93 9.99 -8.08 -3.38
C GLU A 93 9.04 -6.92 -3.69
N ILE A 94 9.17 -6.39 -4.91
CA ILE A 94 8.22 -5.49 -5.55
C ILE A 94 7.84 -6.14 -6.87
N ASP A 95 6.59 -6.58 -6.97
CA ASP A 95 6.08 -7.26 -8.15
C ASP A 95 5.85 -6.29 -9.33
N ASP A 96 5.62 -6.88 -10.51
CA ASP A 96 5.37 -6.16 -11.75
C ASP A 96 4.31 -5.06 -11.58
N GLU A 97 4.53 -3.92 -12.21
CA GLU A 97 3.59 -2.80 -12.27
C GLU A 97 3.10 -2.26 -10.90
N ALA A 98 3.72 -2.63 -9.76
CA ALA A 98 3.28 -2.23 -8.42
C ALA A 98 3.06 -0.72 -8.27
N PHE A 99 3.86 0.09 -8.96
CA PHE A 99 3.77 1.57 -8.99
C PHE A 99 3.52 2.13 -10.40
N ARG A 100 2.94 1.33 -11.30
CA ARG A 100 2.64 1.79 -12.67
C ARG A 100 1.60 2.91 -12.64
N GLY A 101 1.84 3.97 -13.40
CA GLY A 101 0.91 5.09 -13.50
C GLY A 101 0.92 6.04 -12.30
N VAL A 102 1.83 5.87 -11.34
CA VAL A 102 2.05 6.82 -10.24
C VAL A 102 2.92 7.98 -10.77
N VAL A 103 2.28 8.96 -11.39
CA VAL A 103 2.96 10.01 -12.16
C VAL A 103 3.57 11.13 -11.31
N GLU A 104 3.14 11.21 -10.05
CA GLU A 104 3.56 12.20 -9.06
C GLU A 104 4.78 11.74 -8.24
N LEU A 105 5.18 10.47 -8.37
CA LEU A 105 6.29 9.91 -7.61
C LEU A 105 7.62 10.49 -8.11
N THR A 106 8.20 11.39 -7.32
CA THR A 106 9.45 12.11 -7.68
C THR A 106 10.70 11.51 -7.06
N SER A 107 10.55 10.75 -5.98
CA SER A 107 11.66 10.17 -5.24
C SER A 107 11.32 8.79 -4.71
N VAL A 108 12.31 7.90 -4.78
CA VAL A 108 12.26 6.53 -4.27
C VAL A 108 13.55 6.28 -3.51
N THR A 109 13.43 5.86 -2.24
CA THR A 109 14.57 5.40 -1.45
C THR A 109 14.47 3.90 -1.24
N LEU A 110 15.33 3.16 -1.94
CA LEU A 110 15.52 1.72 -1.78
C LEU A 110 16.53 1.45 -0.67
N SER A 111 16.22 0.53 0.24
CA SER A 111 17.18 0.04 1.23
C SER A 111 18.11 -1.02 0.63
N ASN A 112 19.34 -1.07 1.10
CA ASN A 112 20.46 -1.88 0.56
C ASN A 112 20.30 -3.42 0.62
N ASN A 113 19.09 -3.95 0.85
CA ASN A 113 18.83 -5.38 1.04
C ASN A 113 17.96 -6.01 -0.06
N MET A 114 17.73 -5.31 -1.18
CA MET A 114 17.09 -5.90 -2.37
C MET A 114 18.10 -6.65 -3.24
#